data_AF-A0A7J3ADN1-F1
#
_entry.id   AF-A0A7J3ADN1-F1
#
_cell.length_a   1.000
_cell.length_b   1.000
_cell.length_c   1.000
_cell.angle_alpha   90.00
_cell.angle_beta   90.00
_cell.angle_gamma   90.00
#
_symmetry.space_group_name_H-M   'P 1'
#
loop_
_entity.id
_entity.type
_entity.pdbx_description
1 polymer ?
#
loop_
_entity_poly.entity_id
_entity_poly.type
_entity_poly.pdbx_seq_one_letter_code
_entity_poly.pdbx_strand_id
1 'polypeptide(L)'
;MPKAYWGEIKDPVHGYVYITEAEKELIDSYPMQRLRRLRQLAGSEYVYPGANHTRFEHCVGTMYLAGKVVENPNISRLVSDEEANLSRIAALLHDVGHGPFSHVFEQLLIKDLEKTHEDITSWIIEKSELGDKLAKMGYKPAEVAKLAVGKLHKPGKAFLDQIISSAVDVDKQDFIVRDTFHTGAEYGFIDVFRLIHAVDVLGEDLAVEVGALSALEAFM
;
A
#
# COMPACT_ATOMS: atom_id res chain seq x y z
N MET A 1 -6.80 -17.96 -14.64
CA MET A 1 -5.89 -17.80 -15.82
C MET A 1 -4.61 -17.14 -15.34
N PRO A 2 -3.44 -17.35 -15.97
CA PRO A 2 -2.25 -16.59 -15.59
C PRO A 2 -2.54 -15.09 -15.75
N LYS A 3 -2.20 -14.27 -14.75
CA LYS A 3 -2.32 -12.81 -14.84
C LYS A 3 -1.47 -12.34 -16.02
N ALA A 4 -2.10 -11.67 -16.99
CA ALA A 4 -1.38 -11.04 -18.08
C ALA A 4 -0.72 -9.77 -17.54
N TYR A 5 0.59 -9.82 -17.33
CA TYR A 5 1.37 -8.65 -16.94
C TYR A 5 1.68 -7.80 -18.18
N TRP A 6 1.61 -6.48 -18.00
CA TRP A 6 2.03 -5.51 -19.01
C TRP A 6 3.55 -5.35 -19.02
N GLY A 7 4.16 -5.31 -17.84
CA GLY A 7 5.59 -5.11 -17.68
C GLY A 7 6.04 -5.24 -16.23
N GLU A 8 7.26 -4.78 -15.97
CA GLU A 8 7.90 -4.84 -14.65
C GLU A 8 8.56 -3.51 -14.30
N ILE A 9 8.58 -3.19 -13.00
CA ILE A 9 9.32 -2.07 -12.41
C ILE A 9 10.44 -2.66 -11.57
N LYS A 10 11.67 -2.21 -11.80
CA LYS A 10 12.81 -2.56 -10.95
C LYS A 10 12.70 -1.81 -9.62
N ASP A 11 12.56 -2.54 -8.52
CA ASP A 11 12.55 -2.01 -7.16
C ASP A 11 13.79 -2.51 -6.41
N PRO A 12 14.62 -1.64 -5.80
CA PRO A 12 15.79 -2.09 -5.06
C PRO A 12 15.43 -2.89 -3.79
N VAL A 13 14.24 -2.70 -3.22
CA VAL A 13 13.76 -3.40 -2.02
C VAL A 13 13.14 -4.75 -2.39
N HIS A 14 12.24 -4.76 -3.38
CA HIS A 14 11.43 -5.95 -3.72
C HIS A 14 11.88 -6.68 -4.99
N GLY A 15 12.96 -6.22 -5.64
CA GLY A 15 13.49 -6.83 -6.86
C GLY A 15 12.76 -6.40 -8.12
N TYR A 16 11.82 -7.21 -8.62
CA TYR A 16 11.03 -6.91 -9.82
C TYR A 16 9.55 -6.95 -9.48
N VAL A 17 8.88 -5.80 -9.65
CA VAL A 17 7.46 -5.64 -9.40
C VAL A 17 6.71 -5.71 -10.72
N TYR A 18 5.99 -6.81 -10.95
CA TYR A 18 5.15 -6.98 -12.13
C TYR A 18 3.84 -6.21 -11.99
N ILE A 19 3.47 -5.51 -13.07
CA ILE A 19 2.26 -4.70 -13.14
C ILE A 19 1.38 -5.11 -14.31
N THR A 20 0.06 -5.06 -14.09
CA THR A 20 -0.96 -5.28 -15.12
C THR A 20 -1.20 -4.00 -15.94
N GLU A 21 -1.91 -4.11 -17.07
CA GLU A 21 -2.31 -2.94 -17.86
C GLU A 21 -3.15 -1.94 -17.04
N ALA A 22 -4.05 -2.46 -16.19
CA ALA A 22 -4.89 -1.63 -15.33
C ALA A 22 -4.04 -0.84 -14.30
N GLU A 23 -3.09 -1.52 -13.65
CA GLU A 23 -2.17 -0.87 -12.70
C GLU A 23 -1.28 0.16 -13.39
N LYS A 24 -0.75 -0.15 -14.58
CA LYS A 24 0.02 0.79 -15.40
C LYS A 24 -0.78 2.07 -15.69
N GLU A 25 -2.04 1.94 -16.08
CA GLU A 25 -2.89 3.09 -16.41
C GLU A 25 -3.15 4.02 -15.21
N LEU A 26 -3.20 3.45 -14.00
CA LEU A 26 -3.31 4.22 -12.75
C LEU A 26 -1.95 4.82 -12.35
N ILE A 27 -0.86 4.06 -12.46
CA ILE A 27 0.52 4.53 -12.23
C ILE A 27 0.84 5.75 -13.09
N ASP A 28 0.41 5.75 -14.35
CA ASP A 28 0.66 6.85 -15.30
C ASP A 28 -0.23 8.08 -15.09
N SER A 29 -1.19 8.03 -14.17
CA SER A 29 -2.04 9.18 -13.85
C SER A 29 -1.26 10.30 -13.14
N TYR A 30 -1.69 11.55 -13.32
CA TYR A 30 -1.13 12.72 -12.65
C TYR A 30 -1.09 12.58 -11.12
N PRO A 31 -2.16 12.12 -10.43
CA PRO A 31 -2.11 11.95 -8.97
C PRO A 31 -1.01 10.99 -8.52
N MET A 32 -0.81 9.87 -9.23
CA MET A 32 0.28 8.93 -8.93
C MET A 32 1.66 9.51 -9.27
N GLN A 33 1.83 10.06 -10.48
CA GLN A 33 3.09 10.66 -10.90
C GLN A 33 3.50 11.86 -10.04
N ARG A 34 2.55 12.50 -9.34
CA ARG A 34 2.83 13.54 -8.34
C ARG A 34 3.67 13.03 -7.18
N LEU A 35 3.45 11.80 -6.74
CA LEU A 35 4.12 11.21 -5.60
C LEU A 35 5.64 11.10 -5.79
N ARG A 36 6.14 11.09 -7.04
CA ARG A 36 7.58 11.15 -7.36
C ARG A 36 8.29 12.42 -6.87
N ARG A 37 7.52 13.44 -6.49
CA ARG A 37 8.03 14.73 -5.98
C ARG A 37 7.85 14.86 -4.47
N LEU A 38 7.29 13.85 -3.80
CA LEU A 38 7.03 13.84 -2.37
C LEU A 38 7.96 12.84 -1.70
N ARG A 39 8.91 13.34 -0.91
CA ARG A 39 9.79 12.48 -0.11
C ARG A 39 8.96 11.69 0.90
N GLN A 40 9.29 10.40 1.07
CA GLN A 40 8.66 9.56 2.09
C GLN A 40 8.92 10.16 3.48
N LEU A 41 10.20 10.31 3.82
CA LEU A 41 10.68 10.84 5.09
C LEU A 41 11.09 12.31 4.95
N ALA A 42 10.13 13.19 4.69
CA ALA A 42 10.43 14.60 4.45
C ALA A 42 11.19 15.26 5.62
N GLY A 43 12.35 15.83 5.31
CA GLY A 43 13.27 16.43 6.27
C GLY A 43 14.36 15.48 6.76
N SER A 44 14.13 14.17 6.73
CA SER A 44 15.13 13.19 7.15
C SER A 44 16.33 13.13 6.21
N GLU A 45 16.19 13.56 4.95
CA GLU A 45 17.30 13.63 4.00
C GLU A 45 18.42 14.59 4.46
N TYR A 46 18.13 15.54 5.35
CA TYR A 46 19.13 16.44 5.92
C TYR A 46 19.95 15.80 7.04
N VAL A 47 19.52 14.66 7.56
CA VAL A 47 20.22 13.88 8.60
C VAL A 47 20.76 12.57 8.01
N TYR A 48 19.98 11.92 7.16
CA TYR A 48 20.29 10.71 6.41
C TYR A 48 20.32 11.05 4.92
N PRO A 49 21.47 11.44 4.34
CA PRO A 49 21.54 11.88 2.93
C PRO A 49 21.09 10.83 1.91
N GLY A 50 20.94 9.56 2.30
CA GLY A 50 20.41 8.48 1.47
C GLY A 50 18.87 8.41 1.42
N ALA A 51 18.15 9.05 2.36
CA ALA A 51 16.69 9.04 2.48
C ALA A 51 15.98 9.92 1.43
N ASN A 52 16.30 9.69 0.15
CA ASN A 52 15.73 10.42 -0.99
C ASN A 52 14.53 9.70 -1.60
N HIS A 53 14.12 8.55 -1.08
CA HIS A 53 13.00 7.83 -1.64
C HIS A 53 11.70 8.61 -1.52
N THR A 54 10.79 8.31 -2.44
CA THR A 54 9.52 9.03 -2.60
C THR A 54 8.33 8.14 -2.29
N ARG A 55 7.18 8.77 -2.03
CA ARG A 55 5.91 8.05 -1.84
C ARG A 55 5.53 7.20 -3.07
N PHE A 56 6.05 7.55 -4.25
CA PHE A 56 5.77 6.78 -5.48
C PHE A 56 6.29 5.34 -5.40
N GLU A 57 7.59 5.14 -5.12
CA GLU A 57 8.11 3.77 -5.04
C GLU A 57 7.54 3.00 -3.85
N HIS A 58 7.21 3.69 -2.76
CA HIS A 58 6.51 3.11 -1.62
C HIS A 58 5.11 2.59 -1.99
N CYS A 59 4.31 3.37 -2.73
CA CYS A 59 3.01 2.91 -3.24
C CYS A 59 3.13 1.66 -4.14
N VAL A 60 4.14 1.64 -5.01
CA VAL A 60 4.39 0.49 -5.90
C VAL A 60 4.80 -0.74 -5.10
N GLY A 61 5.64 -0.59 -4.09
CA GLY A 61 6.03 -1.68 -3.20
C GLY A 61 4.87 -2.18 -2.32
N THR A 62 4.04 -1.29 -1.81
CA THR A 62 2.82 -1.62 -1.04
C THR A 62 1.83 -2.42 -1.89
N MET A 63 1.60 -2.01 -3.16
CA MET A 63 0.83 -2.79 -4.14
C MET A 63 1.42 -4.18 -4.38
N TYR A 64 2.74 -4.28 -4.49
CA TYR A 64 3.44 -5.56 -4.66
C TYR A 64 3.19 -6.48 -3.47
N LEU A 65 3.39 -6.00 -2.25
CA LEU A 65 3.21 -6.77 -1.02
C LEU A 65 1.74 -7.16 -0.81
N ALA A 66 0.78 -6.27 -1.10
CA ALA A 66 -0.64 -6.62 -1.11
C ALA A 66 -0.94 -7.79 -2.07
N GLY A 67 -0.28 -7.79 -3.24
CA GLY A 67 -0.31 -8.93 -4.17
C GLY A 67 0.18 -10.23 -3.55
N LYS A 68 1.30 -10.17 -2.81
CA LYS A 68 1.87 -11.34 -2.14
C LYS A 68 0.98 -11.88 -1.02
N VAL A 69 0.30 -10.99 -0.28
CA VAL A 69 -0.68 -11.39 0.72
C VAL A 69 -1.87 -12.10 0.08
N VAL A 70 -2.46 -11.56 -0.99
CA VAL A 70 -3.61 -12.22 -1.65
C VAL A 70 -3.23 -13.47 -2.44
N GLU A 71 -1.95 -13.64 -2.80
CA GLU A 71 -1.40 -14.88 -3.38
C GLU A 71 -1.15 -15.99 -2.34
N ASN A 72 -1.11 -15.65 -1.03
CA ASN A 72 -0.96 -16.63 0.03
C ASN A 72 -2.09 -17.70 -0.05
N PRO A 73 -1.79 -19.01 0.05
CA PRO A 73 -2.80 -20.08 -0.02
C PRO A 73 -3.97 -19.95 0.98
N ASN A 74 -3.69 -19.45 2.18
CA ASN A 74 -4.68 -19.23 3.24
C ASN A 74 -5.65 -18.09 2.90
N ILE A 75 -5.18 -17.07 2.18
CA ILE A 75 -5.95 -15.89 1.79
C ILE A 75 -6.62 -16.07 0.42
N SER A 76 -5.88 -16.58 -0.57
CA SER A 76 -6.33 -16.77 -1.96
C SER A 76 -7.61 -17.62 -2.08
N ARG A 77 -7.82 -18.57 -1.16
CA ARG A 77 -9.06 -19.37 -1.09
C ARG A 77 -10.29 -18.58 -0.61
N LEU A 78 -10.09 -17.40 -0.02
CA LEU A 78 -11.13 -16.54 0.59
C LEU A 78 -11.45 -15.30 -0.25
N VAL A 79 -10.62 -14.98 -1.25
CA VAL A 79 -10.78 -13.81 -2.11
C VAL A 79 -11.09 -14.23 -3.55
N SER A 80 -11.93 -13.46 -4.23
CA SER A 80 -12.09 -13.58 -5.69
C SER A 80 -10.93 -12.90 -6.42
N ASP A 81 -10.76 -13.22 -7.71
CA ASP A 81 -9.79 -12.53 -8.57
C ASP A 81 -10.04 -11.00 -8.61
N GLU A 82 -11.30 -10.60 -8.54
CA GLU A 82 -11.71 -9.19 -8.48
C GLU A 82 -11.26 -8.54 -7.16
N GLU A 83 -11.46 -9.19 -6.02
CA GLU A 83 -11.02 -8.70 -4.71
C GLU A 83 -9.50 -8.67 -4.57
N ALA A 84 -8.81 -9.65 -5.15
CA ALA A 84 -7.35 -9.68 -5.20
C ALA A 84 -6.80 -8.50 -6.01
N ASN A 85 -7.40 -8.17 -7.16
CA ASN A 85 -7.02 -7.00 -7.95
C ASN A 85 -7.42 -5.69 -7.25
N LEU A 86 -8.60 -5.64 -6.64
CA LEU A 86 -9.06 -4.49 -5.85
C LEU A 86 -8.09 -4.17 -4.71
N SER A 87 -7.61 -5.19 -3.99
CA SER A 87 -6.65 -5.03 -2.88
C SER A 87 -5.32 -4.43 -3.37
N ARG A 88 -4.82 -4.89 -4.52
CA ARG A 88 -3.60 -4.33 -5.14
C ARG A 88 -3.79 -2.88 -5.58
N ILE A 89 -4.91 -2.57 -6.23
CA ILE A 89 -5.24 -1.21 -6.67
C ILE A 89 -5.41 -0.28 -5.47
N ALA A 90 -6.11 -0.71 -4.43
CA ALA A 90 -6.25 0.06 -3.20
C ALA A 90 -4.89 0.33 -2.53
N ALA A 91 -4.04 -0.70 -2.41
CA ALA A 91 -2.66 -0.57 -1.91
C ALA A 91 -1.81 0.40 -2.74
N LEU A 92 -1.94 0.39 -4.07
CA LEU A 92 -1.25 1.33 -4.95
C LEU A 92 -1.67 2.78 -4.70
N LEU A 93 -2.93 3.00 -4.33
CA LEU A 93 -3.53 4.32 -4.23
C LEU A 93 -3.65 4.84 -2.79
N HIS A 94 -3.28 4.07 -1.76
CA HIS A 94 -3.49 4.42 -0.35
C HIS A 94 -2.92 5.80 0.04
N ASP A 95 -1.81 6.16 -0.59
CA ASP A 95 -0.99 7.31 -0.25
C ASP A 95 -1.17 8.52 -1.19
N VAL A 96 -2.08 8.43 -2.17
CA VAL A 96 -2.29 9.49 -3.17
C VAL A 96 -2.82 10.79 -2.57
N GLY A 97 -3.31 10.76 -1.33
CA GLY A 97 -3.76 11.92 -0.57
C GLY A 97 -2.66 12.76 0.07
N HIS A 98 -1.42 12.26 0.14
CA HIS A 98 -0.35 12.99 0.80
C HIS A 98 0.05 14.28 0.06
N GLY A 99 0.22 15.33 0.87
CA GLY A 99 0.72 16.64 0.46
C GLY A 99 2.24 16.79 0.60
N PRO A 100 2.79 17.99 0.33
CA PRO A 100 4.20 18.29 0.53
C PRO A 100 4.59 18.07 1.99
N PHE A 101 5.80 17.61 2.28
CA PHE A 101 6.27 17.33 3.64
C PHE A 101 5.44 16.28 4.42
N SER A 102 4.67 15.44 3.73
CA SER A 102 4.02 14.26 4.32
C SER A 102 3.19 14.61 5.58
N HIS A 103 3.48 14.01 6.73
CA HIS A 103 2.73 14.22 7.97
C HIS A 103 2.87 15.64 8.56
N VAL A 104 3.89 16.41 8.18
CA VAL A 104 4.00 17.82 8.63
C VAL A 104 2.85 18.64 8.05
N PHE A 105 2.49 18.42 6.79
CA PHE A 105 1.38 19.12 6.14
C PHE A 105 0.02 18.64 6.62
N GLU A 106 -0.09 17.39 7.07
CA GLU A 106 -1.32 16.87 7.67
C GLU A 106 -1.78 17.69 8.87
N GLN A 107 -0.85 18.19 9.71
CA GLN A 107 -1.21 19.08 10.82
C GLN A 107 -1.88 20.37 10.36
N LEU A 108 -1.48 20.90 9.19
CA LEU A 108 -2.09 22.08 8.58
C LEU A 108 -3.46 21.74 7.97
N LEU A 109 -3.58 20.59 7.31
CA LEU A 109 -4.87 20.11 6.78
C LEU A 109 -5.92 19.95 7.89
N ILE A 110 -5.53 19.34 9.01
CA ILE A 110 -6.41 19.14 10.16
C ILE A 110 -6.82 20.50 10.74
N LYS A 111 -5.86 21.40 10.93
CA LYS A 111 -6.09 22.71 11.54
C LYS A 111 -7.00 23.61 10.71
N ASP A 112 -6.75 23.70 9.39
CA ASP A 112 -7.37 24.72 8.54
C ASP A 112 -8.56 24.17 7.73
N LEU A 113 -8.65 22.84 7.54
CA LEU A 113 -9.68 22.20 6.72
C LEU A 113 -10.42 21.04 7.42
N GLU A 114 -10.04 20.67 8.65
CA GLU A 114 -10.59 19.51 9.37
C GLU A 114 -10.50 18.21 8.56
N LYS A 115 -9.39 18.02 7.84
CA LYS A 115 -9.16 16.87 6.96
C LYS A 115 -7.84 16.17 7.25
N THR A 116 -7.81 14.85 7.10
CA THR A 116 -6.59 14.03 7.11
C THR A 116 -6.09 13.76 5.70
N HIS A 117 -4.91 13.15 5.57
CA HIS A 117 -4.45 12.68 4.26
C HIS A 117 -5.37 11.60 3.67
N GLU A 118 -6.00 10.77 4.50
CA GLU A 118 -6.98 9.75 4.08
C GLU A 118 -8.22 10.39 3.43
N ASP A 119 -8.74 11.49 3.99
CA ASP A 119 -9.86 12.22 3.39
C ASP A 119 -9.51 12.75 2.00
N ILE A 120 -8.26 13.20 1.84
CA ILE A 120 -7.73 13.66 0.56
C ILE A 120 -7.49 12.48 -0.38
N THR A 121 -7.03 11.32 0.10
CA THR A 121 -6.91 10.07 -0.66
C THR A 121 -8.26 9.70 -1.26
N SER A 122 -9.32 9.60 -0.44
CA SER A 122 -10.66 9.28 -0.93
C SER A 122 -11.17 10.31 -1.93
N TRP A 123 -10.97 11.60 -1.65
CA TRP A 123 -11.38 12.68 -2.56
C TRP A 123 -10.66 12.61 -3.91
N ILE A 124 -9.34 12.38 -3.92
CA ILE A 124 -8.55 12.26 -5.16
C ILE A 124 -8.99 11.03 -5.96
N ILE A 125 -9.15 9.88 -5.32
CA ILE A 125 -9.60 8.65 -6.00
C ILE A 125 -10.97 8.85 -6.65
N GLU A 126 -11.90 9.53 -5.97
CA GLU A 126 -13.26 9.71 -6.49
C GLU A 126 -13.44 10.87 -7.47
N LYS A 127 -12.66 11.95 -7.34
CA LYS A 127 -12.92 13.25 -8.02
C LYS A 127 -11.85 13.66 -9.03
N SER A 128 -10.79 12.89 -9.20
CA SER A 128 -9.76 13.12 -10.23
C SER A 128 -9.90 12.14 -11.39
N GLU A 129 -8.98 12.20 -12.36
CA GLU A 129 -8.90 11.24 -13.48
C GLU A 129 -8.76 9.78 -13.03
N LEU A 130 -8.33 9.53 -11.78
CA LEU A 130 -8.32 8.19 -11.21
C LEU A 130 -9.73 7.60 -11.17
N GLY A 131 -10.73 8.39 -10.80
CA GLY A 131 -12.13 7.94 -10.74
C GLY A 131 -12.64 7.51 -12.12
N ASP A 132 -12.34 8.31 -13.14
CA ASP A 132 -12.71 8.01 -14.53
C ASP A 132 -12.01 6.75 -15.06
N LYS A 133 -10.70 6.61 -14.77
CA LYS A 133 -9.91 5.42 -15.16
C LYS A 133 -10.42 4.16 -14.45
N LEU A 134 -10.68 4.23 -13.15
CA LEU A 134 -11.22 3.12 -12.37
C LEU A 134 -12.59 2.68 -12.88
N ALA A 135 -13.50 3.64 -13.13
CA ALA A 135 -14.82 3.36 -13.69
C ALA A 135 -14.73 2.69 -15.06
N LYS A 136 -13.83 3.15 -15.94
CA LYS A 136 -13.58 2.54 -17.26
C LYS A 136 -13.06 1.10 -17.16
N MET A 137 -12.32 0.78 -16.09
CA MET A 137 -11.83 -0.57 -15.80
C MET A 137 -12.88 -1.47 -15.12
N GLY A 138 -14.06 -0.94 -14.79
CA GLY A 138 -15.15 -1.68 -14.14
C GLY A 138 -15.15 -1.59 -12.60
N TYR A 139 -14.23 -0.85 -12.00
CA TYR A 139 -14.20 -0.64 -10.55
C TYR A 139 -15.11 0.52 -10.14
N LYS A 140 -15.66 0.46 -8.93
CA LYS A 140 -16.36 1.59 -8.31
C LYS A 140 -15.34 2.47 -7.58
N PRO A 141 -15.13 3.74 -7.98
CA PRO A 141 -14.14 4.60 -7.33
C PRO A 141 -14.34 4.73 -5.81
N ALA A 142 -15.59 4.83 -5.35
CA ALA A 142 -15.90 4.90 -3.93
C ALA A 142 -15.55 3.61 -3.14
N GLU A 143 -15.59 2.44 -3.79
CA GLU A 143 -15.19 1.17 -3.16
C GLU A 143 -13.67 1.11 -3.02
N VAL A 144 -12.95 1.48 -4.08
CA VAL A 144 -11.48 1.60 -4.08
C VAL A 144 -11.02 2.61 -3.04
N ALA A 145 -11.66 3.79 -3.00
CA ALA A 145 -11.34 4.86 -2.07
C ALA A 145 -11.46 4.43 -0.61
N LYS A 146 -12.52 3.68 -0.28
CA LYS A 146 -12.73 3.14 1.07
C LYS A 146 -11.68 2.09 1.44
N LEU A 147 -11.38 1.15 0.54
CA LEU A 147 -10.37 0.13 0.82
C LEU A 147 -8.97 0.72 0.94
N ALA A 148 -8.64 1.71 0.10
CA ALA A 148 -7.35 2.41 0.12
C ALA A 148 -7.06 3.11 1.46
N VAL A 149 -8.09 3.37 2.27
CA VAL A 149 -7.96 3.95 3.62
C VAL A 149 -8.40 2.96 4.72
N GLY A 150 -8.53 1.67 4.40
CA GLY A 150 -8.90 0.61 5.36
C GLY A 150 -10.31 0.72 5.96
N LYS A 151 -11.27 1.28 5.22
CA LYS A 151 -12.64 1.56 5.67
C LYS A 151 -13.71 1.00 4.73
N LEU A 152 -13.41 -0.08 4.01
CA LEU A 152 -14.40 -0.75 3.15
C LEU A 152 -15.49 -1.45 3.97
N HIS A 153 -15.10 -2.09 5.07
CA HIS A 153 -15.97 -2.81 6.00
C HIS A 153 -16.88 -3.82 5.30
N LYS A 154 -16.29 -4.60 4.38
CA LYS A 154 -17.02 -5.62 3.65
C LYS A 154 -17.44 -6.75 4.61
N PRO A 155 -18.74 -7.06 4.75
CA PRO A 155 -19.20 -8.09 5.69
C PRO A 155 -18.56 -9.45 5.42
N GLY A 156 -18.07 -10.13 6.46
CA GLY A 156 -17.39 -11.41 6.32
C GLY A 156 -15.94 -11.31 5.84
N LYS A 157 -15.42 -10.10 5.60
CA LYS A 157 -14.11 -9.86 4.98
C LYS A 157 -13.37 -8.63 5.54
N ALA A 158 -13.46 -8.41 6.84
CA ALA A 158 -12.72 -7.33 7.52
C ALA A 158 -11.20 -7.40 7.24
N PHE A 159 -10.66 -8.60 7.03
CA PHE A 159 -9.26 -8.83 6.67
C PHE A 159 -8.80 -8.03 5.43
N LEU A 160 -9.70 -7.70 4.49
CA LEU A 160 -9.34 -6.88 3.31
C LEU A 160 -8.88 -5.48 3.72
N ASP A 161 -9.58 -4.84 4.67
CA ASP A 161 -9.17 -3.55 5.23
C ASP A 161 -7.82 -3.69 5.93
N GLN A 162 -7.63 -4.79 6.66
CA GLN A 162 -6.44 -5.03 7.48
C GLN A 162 -5.16 -5.33 6.67
N ILE A 163 -5.31 -5.78 5.42
CA ILE A 163 -4.17 -5.90 4.49
C ILE A 163 -3.56 -4.51 4.25
N ILE A 164 -4.40 -3.47 4.17
CA ILE A 164 -3.99 -2.10 3.86
C ILE A 164 -3.70 -1.30 5.13
N SER A 165 -4.54 -1.45 6.16
CA SER A 165 -4.46 -0.69 7.42
C SER A 165 -4.73 -1.58 8.63
N SER A 166 -3.68 -1.93 9.36
CA SER A 166 -3.68 -2.68 10.61
C SER A 166 -2.35 -2.46 11.37
N ALA A 167 -2.08 -3.27 12.39
CA ALA A 167 -0.80 -3.22 13.09
C ALA A 167 0.36 -3.79 12.25
N VAL A 168 0.07 -4.69 11.31
CA VAL A 168 1.07 -5.45 10.52
C VAL A 168 0.67 -5.45 9.03
N ASP A 169 0.16 -4.31 8.54
CA ASP A 169 -0.27 -4.14 7.16
C ASP A 169 0.89 -4.04 6.16
N VAL A 170 0.54 -4.09 4.88
CA VAL A 170 1.53 -4.05 3.79
C VAL A 170 2.16 -2.66 3.61
N ASP A 171 1.51 -1.60 4.08
CA ASP A 171 2.05 -0.24 4.13
C ASP A 171 3.28 -0.22 5.06
N LYS A 172 3.12 -0.66 6.32
CA LYS A 172 4.20 -0.78 7.30
C LYS A 172 5.29 -1.74 6.85
N GLN A 173 4.90 -2.88 6.28
CA GLN A 173 5.89 -3.82 5.74
C GLN A 173 6.74 -3.22 4.62
N ASP A 174 6.18 -2.39 3.75
CA ASP A 174 6.99 -1.71 2.74
C ASP A 174 7.87 -0.62 3.35
N PHE A 175 7.28 0.35 4.08
CA PHE A 175 8.05 1.51 4.50
C PHE A 175 9.14 1.12 5.51
N ILE A 176 8.94 0.13 6.39
CA ILE A 176 9.97 -0.26 7.35
C ILE A 176 11.22 -0.78 6.64
N VAL A 177 11.05 -1.69 5.67
CA VAL A 177 12.19 -2.24 4.91
C VAL A 177 12.79 -1.19 3.98
N ARG A 178 11.96 -0.37 3.34
CA ARG A 178 12.40 0.69 2.42
C ARG A 178 13.13 1.82 3.12
N ASP A 179 12.63 2.27 4.28
CA ASP A 179 13.27 3.30 5.09
C ASP A 179 14.60 2.79 5.63
N THR A 180 14.64 1.54 6.12
CA THR A 180 15.88 0.86 6.52
C THR A 180 16.91 0.86 5.38
N PHE A 181 16.48 0.48 4.17
CA PHE A 181 17.35 0.44 3.00
C PHE A 181 17.95 1.82 2.65
N HIS A 182 17.14 2.88 2.66
CA HIS A 182 17.59 4.22 2.24
C HIS A 182 18.33 4.99 3.34
N THR A 183 17.99 4.76 4.60
CA THR A 183 18.66 5.42 5.74
C THR A 183 19.95 4.71 6.14
N GLY A 184 20.08 3.42 5.83
CA GLY A 184 21.15 2.57 6.36
C GLY A 184 21.06 2.35 7.86
N ALA A 185 19.92 2.69 8.49
CA ALA A 185 19.69 2.43 9.90
C ALA A 185 19.33 0.95 10.07
N GLU A 186 20.27 0.14 10.53
CA GLU A 186 20.08 -1.30 10.74
C GLU A 186 19.19 -1.55 11.98
N TYR A 187 17.87 -1.55 11.79
CA TYR A 187 16.89 -1.92 12.83
C TYR A 187 16.76 -3.44 13.05
N GLY A 188 17.68 -4.23 12.47
CA GLY A 188 17.54 -5.67 12.35
C GLY A 188 16.94 -6.07 11.01
N PHE A 189 17.16 -7.33 10.60
CA PHE A 189 16.61 -7.86 9.35
C PHE A 189 15.15 -8.27 9.58
N ILE A 190 14.21 -7.51 9.03
CA ILE A 190 12.78 -7.79 9.12
C ILE A 190 12.35 -8.60 7.89
N ASP A 191 12.10 -9.90 8.10
CA ASP A 191 11.61 -10.79 7.05
C ASP A 191 10.09 -10.66 6.89
N VAL A 192 9.68 -9.64 6.12
CA VAL A 192 8.27 -9.40 5.80
C VAL A 192 7.63 -10.57 5.05
N PHE A 193 8.40 -11.35 4.27
CA PHE A 193 7.86 -12.52 3.59
C PHE A 193 7.56 -13.66 4.56
N ARG A 194 8.34 -13.82 5.63
CA ARG A 194 8.00 -14.78 6.70
C ARG A 194 6.65 -14.45 7.34
N LEU A 195 6.37 -13.16 7.55
CA LEU A 195 5.07 -12.68 8.03
C LEU A 195 3.98 -12.98 7.00
N ILE A 196 4.14 -12.52 5.75
CA ILE A 196 3.16 -12.72 4.67
C ILE A 196 2.80 -14.19 4.47
N HIS A 197 3.79 -15.10 4.52
CA HIS A 197 3.56 -16.53 4.35
C HIS A 197 2.84 -17.17 5.56
N ALA A 198 2.93 -16.55 6.74
CA ALA A 198 2.33 -17.03 7.97
C ALA A 198 0.97 -16.38 8.29
N VAL A 199 0.43 -15.55 7.38
CA VAL A 199 -0.88 -14.93 7.56
C VAL A 199 -1.99 -15.96 7.29
N ASP A 200 -3.05 -15.91 8.11
CA ASP A 200 -4.32 -16.63 7.92
C ASP A 200 -5.48 -15.71 8.33
N VAL A 201 -6.72 -16.18 8.17
CA VAL A 201 -7.92 -15.47 8.61
C VAL A 201 -8.59 -16.25 9.73
N LEU A 202 -8.74 -15.63 10.90
CA LEU A 202 -9.46 -16.19 12.04
C LEU A 202 -10.75 -15.39 12.26
N GLY A 203 -11.89 -15.99 11.92
CA GLY A 203 -13.16 -15.26 11.86
C GLY A 203 -13.19 -14.35 10.65
N GLU A 204 -13.18 -13.03 10.86
CA GLU A 204 -13.08 -12.04 9.78
C GLU A 204 -11.73 -11.31 9.75
N ASP A 205 -10.86 -11.55 10.73
CA ASP A 205 -9.63 -10.80 10.96
C ASP A 205 -8.39 -11.54 10.45
N LEU A 206 -7.39 -10.80 9.98
CA LEU A 206 -6.04 -11.28 9.74
C LEU A 206 -5.41 -11.73 11.06
N ALA A 207 -4.83 -12.91 11.02
CA ALA A 207 -4.05 -13.48 12.10
C ALA A 207 -2.69 -13.94 11.56
N VAL A 208 -1.71 -14.03 12.45
CA VAL A 208 -0.38 -14.55 12.14
C VAL A 208 -0.19 -15.86 12.90
N GLU A 209 0.24 -16.91 12.20
CA GLU A 209 0.56 -18.19 12.82
C GLU A 209 1.66 -18.04 13.89
N VAL A 210 1.51 -18.73 15.02
CA VAL A 210 2.48 -18.71 16.14
C VAL A 210 3.90 -19.07 15.69
N GLY A 211 4.05 -19.88 14.65
CA GLY A 211 5.36 -20.24 14.09
C GLY A 211 6.15 -19.06 13.49
N ALA A 212 5.51 -17.90 13.29
CA ALA A 212 6.16 -16.67 12.85
C ALA A 212 6.27 -15.62 13.97
N LEU A 213 6.07 -16.00 15.24
CA LEU A 213 6.14 -15.08 16.39
C LEU A 213 7.44 -14.27 16.41
N SER A 214 8.60 -14.89 16.20
CA SER A 214 9.88 -14.15 16.20
C SER A 214 9.98 -13.11 15.08
N ALA A 215 9.34 -13.35 13.93
CA ALA A 215 9.29 -12.37 12.84
C ALA A 215 8.34 -11.21 13.18
N LEU A 216 7.24 -11.52 13.89
CA LEU A 216 6.29 -10.51 14.37
C LEU A 216 6.91 -9.65 15.48
N GLU A 217 7.64 -10.25 16.42
CA GLU A 217 8.37 -9.55 17.48
C GLU A 217 9.47 -8.65 16.90
N ALA A 218 10.13 -9.05 15.81
CA ALA A 218 11.12 -8.22 15.15
C ALA A 218 10.51 -7.06 14.36
N PHE A 219 9.23 -7.17 13.98
CA PHE A 219 8.50 -6.14 13.23
C PHE A 219 7.93 -5.03 14.13
N MET A 220 7.60 -5.37 15.39
CA MET A 220 7.02 -4.47 16.40
C MET A 220 8.07 -3.63 17.13
#